data_AF-F8RKT5-F1
#
_entry.id   AF-F8RKT5-F1
#
_cell.length_a   1.000
_cell.length_b   1.000
_cell.length_c   1.000
_cell.angle_alpha   90.00
_cell.angle_beta   90.00
_cell.angle_gamma   90.00
#
_symmetry.space_group_name_H-M   'P 1'
#
loop_
_entity.id
_entity.type
_entity.pdbx_description
1 polymer ?
#
loop_
_entity_poly.entity_id
_entity_poly.type
_entity_poly.pdbx_seq_one_letter_code
_entity_poly.pdbx_strand_id
1 'polypeptide(L)' 'MAAKKHLEINPDHAIIKALKEKAEADKNDKAVKDLVMLLFETSLLASGFSLEDPQIHANRIHRMIKLGLGVDEEEV' A
#
# COMPACT_ATOMS: atom_id res chain seq x y z
N MET A 1 -23.14 -3.16 -11.90
CA MET A 1 -21.66 -3.19 -11.89
C MET A 1 -21.18 -1.80 -11.50
N ALA A 2 -20.40 -1.67 -10.43
CA ALA A 2 -19.72 -0.40 -10.16
C ALA A 2 -18.65 -0.18 -11.24
N ALA A 3 -18.49 1.06 -11.72
CA ALA A 3 -17.42 1.40 -12.65
C ALA A 3 -16.05 1.13 -12.01
N LYS A 4 -15.12 0.56 -12.79
CA LYS A 4 -13.73 0.42 -12.33
C LYS A 4 -13.12 1.81 -12.22
N LYS A 5 -12.44 2.07 -11.10
CA LYS A 5 -11.74 3.33 -10.86
C LYS A 5 -10.33 3.24 -11.45
N HIS A 6 -9.78 4.37 -11.85
CA HIS A 6 -8.39 4.49 -12.29
C HIS A 6 -7.56 5.10 -11.16
N LEU A 7 -6.42 4.48 -10.83
CA LEU A 7 -5.43 5.04 -9.92
C LEU A 7 -4.41 5.80 -10.76
N GLU A 8 -4.48 7.12 -10.75
CA GLU A 8 -3.47 7.97 -11.38
C GLU A 8 -2.26 8.13 -10.44
N ILE A 9 -1.05 8.11 -10.99
CA ILE A 9 0.19 8.24 -10.22
C ILE A 9 0.99 9.46 -10.70
N ASN A 10 1.67 10.12 -9.78
CA ASN A 10 2.60 11.21 -10.11
C ASN A 10 4.01 10.63 -10.32
N PRO A 11 4.55 10.62 -11.55
CA PRO A 11 5.87 10.04 -11.85
C PRO A 11 7.03 10.80 -11.20
N ASP A 12 6.83 12.08 -10.83
CA ASP A 12 7.87 12.90 -10.22
C ASP A 12 7.98 12.72 -8.71
N HIS A 13 6.99 12.08 -8.09
CA HIS A 13 6.94 11.88 -6.65
C HIS A 13 8.00 10.86 -6.18
N ALA A 14 8.79 11.21 -5.16
CA ALA A 14 9.88 10.38 -4.67
C ALA A 14 9.44 8.95 -4.26
N ILE A 15 8.27 8.82 -3.63
CA ILE A 15 7.69 7.50 -3.27
C ILE A 15 7.44 6.64 -4.51
N ILE A 16 6.91 7.21 -5.60
CA ILE A 16 6.60 6.45 -6.82
C ILE A 16 7.88 5.98 -7.50
N LYS A 17 8.92 6.83 -7.54
CA LYS A 17 10.25 6.46 -8.05
C LYS A 17 10.86 5.31 -7.24
N ALA A 18 10.86 5.41 -5.91
CA ALA A 18 11.38 4.37 -5.03
C ALA A 18 10.58 3.04 -5.13
N LEU A 19 9.25 3.12 -5.26
CA LEU A 19 8.41 1.94 -5.48
C LEU A 19 8.73 1.24 -6.80
N LYS A 20 8.97 2.01 -7.87
CA LYS A 20 9.38 1.46 -9.16
C LYS A 20 10.69 0.67 -9.04
N GLU A 21 11.73 1.29 -8.46
CA GLU A 21 13.04 0.64 -8.29
C GLU A 21 12.94 -0.66 -7.49
N LYS A 22 12.16 -0.66 -6.39
CA LYS A 22 11.94 -1.86 -5.57
C LYS A 22 11.15 -2.94 -6.31
N ALA A 23 10.11 -2.57 -7.06
CA ALA A 23 9.32 -3.52 -7.84
C ALA A 23 10.10 -4.12 -9.02
N GLU A 24 11.02 -3.35 -9.62
CA GLU A 24 11.93 -3.84 -10.66
C GLU A 24 12.98 -4.80 -10.10
N ALA A 25 13.45 -4.57 -8.87
CA ALA A 25 14.38 -5.46 -8.18
C ALA A 25 13.72 -6.80 -7.78
N ASP A 26 12.52 -6.76 -7.20
CA ASP A 26 11.73 -7.95 -6.89
C ASP A 26 10.22 -7.69 -6.97
N LYS A 27 9.60 -8.17 -8.05
CA LYS A 27 8.15 -8.11 -8.26
C LYS A 27 7.33 -8.93 -7.26
N ASN A 28 7.97 -9.84 -6.53
CA ASN A 28 7.31 -10.73 -5.57
C ASN A 28 7.47 -10.27 -4.13
N ASP A 29 8.22 -9.20 -3.87
CA ASP A 29 8.40 -8.63 -2.54
C ASP A 29 7.03 -8.29 -1.91
N LYS A 30 6.73 -8.98 -0.80
CA LYS A 30 5.48 -8.83 -0.04
C LYS A 30 5.34 -7.42 0.52
N ALA A 31 6.42 -6.83 1.02
CA ALA A 31 6.40 -5.48 1.58
C ALA A 31 6.12 -4.43 0.49
N VAL A 32 6.67 -4.60 -0.71
CA VAL A 32 6.36 -3.71 -1.86
C VAL A 32 4.89 -3.83 -2.27
N LYS A 33 4.34 -5.05 -2.35
CA LYS A 33 2.92 -5.26 -2.65
C LYS A 33 2.01 -4.63 -1.61
N ASP A 34 2.33 -4.78 -0.33
CA ASP A 34 1.59 -4.15 0.77
C ASP A 34 1.69 -2.61 0.70
N LEU A 35 2.86 -2.04 0.43
CA LEU A 35 3.02 -0.60 0.25
C LEU A 35 2.17 -0.05 -0.90
N VAL A 36 2.16 -0.72 -2.06
CA VAL A 36 1.33 -0.33 -3.21
C VAL A 36 -0.15 -0.38 -2.83
N MET A 37 -0.57 -1.39 -2.08
CA MET A 37 -1.97 -1.52 -1.70
C MET A 37 -2.41 -0.48 -0.66
N LEU A 38 -1.53 -0.19 0.29
CA LEU A 38 -1.74 0.90 1.24
C LEU A 38 -1.88 2.25 0.52
N LEU A 39 -1.00 2.53 -0.45
CA LEU A 39 -1.05 3.76 -1.25
C LEU A 39 -2.38 3.89 -2.01
N PHE A 40 -2.87 2.80 -2.60
CA PHE A 40 -4.17 2.79 -3.26
C PHE A 40 -5.33 3.07 -2.30
N GLU A 41 -5.39 2.40 -1.15
CA GLU A 41 -6.47 2.58 -0.17
C GLU A 41 -6.46 3.98 0.45
N THR A 42 -5.28 4.53 0.75
CA THR A 42 -5.14 5.92 1.18
C THR A 42 -5.62 6.88 0.10
N SER A 43 -5.27 6.64 -1.17
CA SER A 43 -5.72 7.47 -2.30
C SER A 43 -7.24 7.38 -2.49
N LEU A 44 -7.82 6.20 -2.28
CA LEU A 44 -9.26 5.94 -2.35
C LEU A 44 -10.00 6.78 -1.29
N LEU A 45 -9.54 6.72 -0.03
CA LEU A 45 -10.07 7.54 1.07
C LEU A 45 -9.93 9.05 0.80
N ALA A 46 -8.74 9.50 0.42
CA ALA A 46 -8.46 10.92 0.15
C ALA A 46 -9.30 11.47 -1.02
N SER A 47 -9.64 10.61 -1.97
CA SER A 47 -10.50 10.95 -3.12
C SER A 47 -12.00 10.87 -2.81
N GLY A 48 -12.39 10.63 -1.54
CA GLY A 48 -13.78 10.64 -1.08
C GLY A 48 -14.53 9.31 -1.31
N PHE A 49 -13.83 8.22 -1.60
CA PHE A 49 -14.44 6.89 -1.72
C PHE A 49 -14.35 6.11 -0.40
N SER A 50 -15.30 5.19 -0.21
CA SER A 50 -15.27 4.24 0.90
C SER A 50 -14.31 3.09 0.62
N LEU A 51 -13.68 2.58 1.68
CA LEU A 51 -13.01 1.28 1.66
C LEU A 51 -14.04 0.16 1.58
N GLU A 52 -13.72 -0.92 0.87
CA GLU A 52 -14.55 -2.14 0.85
C GLU A 52 -14.46 -2.89 2.18
N ASP A 53 -13.25 -3.00 2.74
CA ASP A 53 -12.99 -3.62 4.04
C ASP A 53 -11.97 -2.78 4.86
N PRO A 54 -12.46 -1.95 5.80
CA PRO A 54 -11.61 -1.15 6.67
C PRO A 54 -10.69 -1.98 7.59
N GLN A 55 -11.07 -3.22 7.94
CA GLN A 55 -10.26 -4.08 8.81
C GLN A 55 -9.00 -4.55 8.09
N ILE A 56 -9.11 -4.89 6.81
CA ILE A 56 -7.95 -5.26 5.98
C ILE A 56 -6.98 -4.08 5.86
N HIS A 57 -7.49 -2.86 5.63
CA HIS A 57 -6.67 -1.65 5.59
C HIS A 57 -5.93 -1.40 6.92
N ALA A 58 -6.64 -1.50 8.05
CA ALA A 58 -6.06 -1.34 9.38
C ALA A 58 -4.97 -2.38 9.67
N ASN A 59 -5.22 -3.65 9.33
CA ASN A 59 -4.22 -4.71 9.48
C ASN A 59 -2.96 -4.42 8.66
N ARG A 60 -3.09 -3.86 7.46
CA ARG A 60 -1.95 -3.47 6.62
C ARG A 60 -1.16 -2.31 7.23
N ILE A 61 -1.84 -1.30 7.78
CA ILE A 61 -1.17 -0.22 8.54
C ILE A 61 -0.38 -0.80 9.72
N HIS A 62 -0.98 -1.70 10.50
CA HIS A 62 -0.29 -2.33 11.63
C HIS A 62 0.96 -3.10 11.19
N ARG A 63 0.91 -3.84 10.07
CA ARG A 63 2.09 -4.51 9.50
C ARG A 63 3.19 -3.52 9.14
N MET A 64 2.83 -2.41 8.49
CA MET A 64 3.82 -1.38 8.13
C MET A 64 4.45 -0.72 9.36
N ILE A 65 3.67 -0.50 10.42
CA ILE A 65 4.18 0.02 11.70
C ILE A 65 5.13 -0.99 12.34
N LYS A 66 4.76 -2.27 12.41
CA LYS A 66 5.63 -3.34 12.93
C LYS A 66 6.95 -3.42 12.18
N LEU A 67 6.91 -3.41 10.84
CA LEU A 67 8.10 -3.37 10.00
C LEU A 67 8.98 -2.14 10.26
N GLY A 68 8.37 -0.95 10.37
CA GLY A 68 9.08 0.29 10.66
C GLY A 68 9.73 0.32 12.05
N LEU A 69 9.17 -0.42 13.01
CA LEU A 69 9.68 -0.57 14.37
C LEU A 69 10.62 -1.79 14.53
N GLY A 70 10.79 -2.62 13.50
CA GLY A 70 11.58 -3.85 13.58
C GLY A 70 10.97 -4.92 14.49
N VAL A 71 9.65 -4.94 14.64
CA VAL A 71 8.93 -5.95 15.41
C VAL A 71 8.49 -7.07 14.47
N ASP A 72 8.99 -8.28 14.67
CA ASP A 72 8.65 -9.43 13.81
C ASP A 72 7.19 -9.89 14.00
N GLU A 73 6.61 -10.44 12.92
CA GLU A 73 5.25 -11.01 12.93
C GLU A 73 5.16 -12.31 13.77
N GLU A 74 6.27 -12.85 14.28
CA GLU A 74 6.34 -14.14 15.02
C GLU A 74 5.91 -14.08 16.49
N GLU A 75 5.69 -12.90 17.08
CA GLU A 75 5.06 -12.80 18.39
C GLU A 75 3.53 -12.72 18.25
N VAL A 76 2.87 -13.88 18.03
CA VAL A 76 1.61 -14.38 18.67
C VAL A 76 1.41 -15.85 18.26
#